data_AF-B2BI55-F1
#
_entry.id   AF-B2BI55-F1
#
_cell.length_a   1.000
_cell.length_b   1.000
_cell.length_c   1.000
_cell.angle_alpha   90.00
_cell.angle_beta   90.00
_cell.angle_gamma   90.00
#
_symmetry.space_group_name_H-M   'P 1'
#
loop_
_entity.id
_entity.type
_entity.pdbx_description
1 polymer ?
#
loop_
_entity_poly.entity_id
_entity_poly.type
_entity_poly.pdbx_seq_one_letter_code
_entity_poly.pdbx_strand_id
1 'polypeptide(L)'
;PTSTPKKISQFCVRLEAKQKLRYNYGLTERQLLRYVRIARKTKGSTGQVPLQLLEMRLDNIIYHLGMSPTIPAARQPVNHRHILVNDRIVDVPSYRCKSKDIITVRNRPTSLNGVKRTGIIESSRGSQIPDHLTFSLSEDNRPKGLVNKTATRESIDLNINELSVVEYYSRKA
;
A
#
# COMPACT_ATOMS: atom_id res chain seq x y z
N PRO A 1 -40.39 8.47 -13.24
CA PRO A 1 -39.27 9.45 -13.24
C PRO A 1 -37.96 8.79 -13.74
N THR A 2 -37.79 8.73 -15.05
CA THR A 2 -36.58 8.23 -15.71
C THR A 2 -35.49 9.30 -15.59
N SER A 3 -34.59 9.16 -14.62
CA SER A 3 -33.42 10.05 -14.54
C SER A 3 -32.56 9.81 -15.77
N THR A 4 -32.52 10.76 -16.69
CA THR A 4 -31.54 10.75 -17.78
C THR A 4 -30.14 10.66 -17.16
N PRO A 5 -29.27 9.76 -17.63
CA PRO A 5 -27.91 9.67 -17.10
C PRO A 5 -27.22 11.01 -17.35
N LYS A 6 -26.99 11.78 -16.27
CA LYS A 6 -26.24 13.03 -16.36
C LYS A 6 -24.86 12.69 -16.93
N LYS A 7 -24.52 13.30 -18.07
CA LYS A 7 -23.18 13.16 -18.66
C LYS A 7 -22.16 13.51 -17.58
N ILE A 8 -21.34 12.52 -17.21
CA ILE A 8 -20.32 12.70 -16.18
C ILE A 8 -19.33 13.74 -16.71
N SER A 9 -19.17 14.84 -15.97
CA SER A 9 -18.22 15.87 -16.36
C SER A 9 -16.79 15.32 -16.30
N GLN A 10 -15.89 15.83 -17.14
CA GLN A 10 -14.47 15.49 -17.09
C GLN A 10 -13.84 15.79 -15.72
N PHE A 11 -14.39 16.75 -14.97
CA PHE A 11 -13.98 17.00 -13.59
C PHE A 11 -14.39 15.86 -12.66
N CYS A 12 -15.62 15.36 -12.76
CA CYS A 12 -16.11 14.24 -11.94
C CYS A 12 -15.27 12.98 -12.15
N VAL A 13 -14.94 12.62 -13.41
CA VAL A 13 -14.09 11.47 -13.72
C VAL A 13 -12.74 11.55 -12.99
N ARG A 14 -12.10 12.71 -13.03
CA ARG A 14 -10.81 12.94 -12.37
C ARG A 14 -10.91 12.95 -10.85
N LEU A 15 -11.96 13.57 -10.32
CA LEU A 15 -12.24 13.58 -8.89
C LEU A 15 -12.45 12.16 -8.37
N GLU A 16 -13.23 11.34 -9.07
CA GLU A 16 -13.48 9.94 -8.73
C GLU A 16 -12.19 9.11 -8.75
N ALA A 17 -11.38 9.22 -9.81
CA ALA A 17 -10.10 8.53 -9.91
C ALA A 17 -9.19 8.83 -8.69
N LYS A 18 -9.10 10.12 -8.33
CA LYS A 18 -8.34 10.57 -7.16
C LYS A 18 -8.93 10.04 -5.85
N GLN A 19 -10.25 10.07 -5.69
CA GLN A 19 -10.91 9.57 -4.46
C GLN A 19 -10.75 8.05 -4.31
N LYS A 20 -10.90 7.28 -5.39
CA LYS A 20 -10.65 5.83 -5.38
C LYS A 20 -9.25 5.51 -4.89
N LEU A 21 -8.24 6.20 -5.44
CA LEU A 21 -6.85 6.02 -5.04
C LEU A 21 -6.64 6.42 -3.57
N ARG A 22 -7.18 7.56 -3.14
CA ARG A 22 -7.06 8.04 -1.75
C ARG A 22 -7.66 7.05 -0.74
N TYR A 23 -8.84 6.53 -1.01
CA TYR A 23 -9.55 5.63 -0.10
C TYR A 23 -8.94 4.23 -0.09
N ASN A 24 -8.49 3.72 -1.24
CA ASN A 24 -7.83 2.42 -1.32
C ASN A 24 -6.59 2.36 -0.39
N TYR A 25 -5.70 3.35 -0.48
CA TYR A 25 -4.51 3.42 0.38
C TYR A 25 -4.75 4.11 1.75
N GLY A 26 -5.98 4.51 2.05
CA GLY A 26 -6.34 5.16 3.33
C GLY A 26 -5.60 6.47 3.62
N LEU A 27 -5.32 7.28 2.61
CA LEU A 27 -4.51 8.51 2.72
C LEU A 27 -5.35 9.75 3.01
N THR A 28 -4.74 10.76 3.62
CA THR A 28 -5.33 12.12 3.63
C THR A 28 -5.04 12.83 2.30
N GLU A 29 -5.84 13.84 1.96
CA GLU A 29 -5.64 14.63 0.73
C GLU A 29 -4.24 15.28 0.69
N ARG A 30 -3.78 15.80 1.84
CA ARG A 30 -2.46 16.41 1.99
C ARG A 30 -1.33 15.40 1.74
N GLN A 31 -1.49 14.16 2.22
CA GLN A 31 -0.52 13.09 1.97
C GLN A 31 -0.48 12.70 0.50
N LEU A 32 -1.64 12.48 -0.13
CA LEU A 32 -1.71 12.14 -1.56
C LEU A 32 -1.05 13.23 -2.42
N LEU A 33 -1.37 14.50 -2.15
CA LEU A 33 -0.76 15.63 -2.84
C LEU A 33 0.76 15.70 -2.63
N ARG A 34 1.28 15.30 -1.46
CA ARG A 34 2.74 15.17 -1.23
C ARG A 34 3.35 14.10 -2.14
N TYR A 35 2.71 12.92 -2.26
CA TYR A 35 3.20 11.85 -3.15
C TYR A 35 3.20 12.28 -4.62
N VAL A 36 2.14 12.96 -5.09
CA VAL A 36 2.08 13.49 -6.46
C VAL A 36 3.18 14.54 -6.70
N ARG A 37 3.45 15.42 -5.73
CA ARG A 37 4.55 16.39 -5.83
C ARG A 37 5.93 15.72 -5.89
N ILE A 38 6.14 14.67 -5.11
CA ILE A 38 7.39 13.87 -5.17
C ILE A 38 7.51 13.22 -6.55
N ALA A 39 6.44 12.59 -7.03
CA ALA A 39 6.39 11.93 -8.32
C ALA A 39 6.70 12.86 -9.51
N ARG A 40 6.26 14.13 -9.45
CA ARG A 40 6.59 15.15 -10.46
C ARG A 40 8.07 15.52 -10.49
N LYS A 41 8.77 15.40 -9.36
CA LYS A 41 10.21 15.73 -9.25
C LYS A 41 11.11 14.56 -9.62
N THR A 42 10.61 13.34 -9.49
CA THR A 42 11.34 12.13 -9.88
C THR A 42 11.31 11.93 -11.40
N LYS A 43 12.43 11.50 -11.96
CA LYS A 43 12.52 11.08 -13.36
C LYS A 43 11.64 9.83 -13.57
N GLY A 44 10.76 9.84 -14.56
CA GLY A 44 9.86 8.73 -14.89
C GLY A 44 8.44 9.18 -15.24
N SER A 45 7.54 8.22 -15.46
CA SER A 45 6.13 8.51 -15.75
C SER A 45 5.43 9.07 -14.50
N THR A 46 4.95 10.30 -14.58
CA THR A 46 4.29 11.02 -13.47
C THR A 46 3.00 10.35 -12.98
N GLY A 47 2.40 9.46 -13.78
CA GLY A 47 1.24 8.66 -13.38
C GLY A 47 1.62 7.37 -12.64
N GLN A 48 2.70 6.72 -13.07
CA GLN A 48 3.13 5.44 -12.49
C GLN A 48 3.90 5.62 -11.18
N VAL A 49 4.77 6.63 -11.10
CA VAL A 49 5.61 6.85 -9.91
C VAL A 49 4.79 7.06 -8.62
N PRO A 50 3.70 7.86 -8.58
CA PRO A 50 2.86 7.98 -7.38
C PRO A 50 2.34 6.62 -6.93
N LEU A 51 1.86 5.78 -7.84
CA LEU A 51 1.35 4.45 -7.52
C LEU A 51 2.45 3.57 -6.93
N GLN A 52 3.64 3.55 -7.53
CA GLN A 52 4.80 2.84 -6.99
C GLN A 52 5.17 3.34 -5.58
N LEU A 53 5.12 4.65 -5.34
CA LEU A 53 5.41 5.22 -4.02
C LEU A 53 4.39 4.80 -2.95
N LEU A 54 3.13 4.66 -3.33
CA LEU A 54 2.05 4.24 -2.44
C LEU A 54 2.10 2.75 -2.16
N GLU A 55 2.40 1.95 -3.19
CA GLU A 55 2.51 0.51 -3.08
C GLU A 55 3.63 0.09 -2.12
N MET A 56 4.75 0.82 -2.15
CA MET A 56 5.95 0.56 -1.34
C MET A 56 5.85 1.08 0.11
N ARG A 57 4.67 1.48 0.58
CA ARG A 57 4.46 1.86 1.98
C ARG A 57 4.42 0.62 2.87
N LEU A 58 4.94 0.74 4.10
CA LEU A 58 4.99 -0.36 5.05
C LEU A 58 3.59 -0.91 5.40
N ASP A 59 2.60 -0.04 5.63
CA ASP A 59 1.23 -0.49 5.89
C ASP A 59 0.61 -1.26 4.73
N ASN A 60 0.88 -0.83 3.50
CA ASN A 60 0.43 -1.52 2.30
C ASN A 60 1.11 -2.88 2.13
N ILE A 61 2.43 -2.95 2.31
CA ILE A 61 3.18 -4.20 2.19
C ILE A 61 2.73 -5.22 3.24
N ILE A 62 2.50 -4.80 4.49
CA ILE A 62 1.97 -5.69 5.55
C ILE A 62 0.61 -6.28 5.16
N TYR A 63 -0.26 -5.47 4.53
CA TYR A 63 -1.54 -5.92 4.00
C TYR A 63 -1.36 -6.96 2.88
N HIS A 64 -0.51 -6.68 1.88
CA HIS A 64 -0.26 -7.60 0.77
C HIS A 64 0.45 -8.90 1.20
N LEU A 65 1.28 -8.84 2.24
CA LEU A 65 1.88 -10.03 2.87
C LEU A 65 0.88 -10.84 3.70
N GLY A 66 -0.37 -10.39 3.83
CA GLY A 66 -1.40 -11.08 4.60
C GLY A 66 -1.19 -11.05 6.12
N MET A 67 -0.31 -10.18 6.61
CA MET A 67 -0.06 -10.01 8.05
C MET A 67 -1.15 -9.18 8.74
N SER A 68 -2.03 -8.54 7.96
CA SER A 68 -3.16 -7.72 8.42
C SER A 68 -4.34 -7.86 7.46
N PRO A 69 -5.60 -7.81 7.94
CA PRO A 69 -6.77 -8.00 7.08
C PRO A 69 -7.09 -6.80 6.18
N THR A 70 -6.70 -5.59 6.56
CA THR A 70 -6.92 -4.36 5.79
C THR A 70 -5.74 -3.40 5.94
N ILE A 71 -5.60 -2.44 5.01
CA ILE A 71 -4.56 -1.39 5.08
C ILE A 71 -4.70 -0.53 6.35
N PRO A 72 -5.90 -0.05 6.76
CA PRO A 72 -6.04 0.66 8.02
C PRO A 72 -5.67 -0.19 9.24
N ALA A 73 -6.06 -1.47 9.25
CA ALA A 73 -5.70 -2.39 10.33
C ALA A 73 -4.18 -2.61 10.41
N ALA A 74 -3.46 -2.56 9.28
CA ALA A 74 -2.01 -2.74 9.25
C ALA A 74 -1.26 -1.60 9.95
N ARG A 75 -1.89 -0.42 10.10
CA ARG A 75 -1.29 0.72 10.81
C ARG A 75 -1.18 0.48 12.31
N GLN A 76 -2.09 -0.30 12.89
CA GLN A 76 -2.08 -0.59 14.33
C GLN A 76 -0.80 -1.34 14.75
N PRO A 77 -0.45 -2.52 14.20
CA PRO A 77 0.77 -3.22 14.61
C PRO A 77 2.04 -2.41 14.30
N VAL A 78 2.04 -1.58 13.25
CA VAL A 78 3.16 -0.65 12.99
C VAL A 78 3.27 0.38 14.11
N ASN A 79 2.23 1.18 14.37
CA ASN A 79 2.21 2.22 15.40
C ASN A 79 2.54 1.66 16.80
N HIS A 80 2.11 0.42 17.10
CA HIS A 80 2.38 -0.27 18.37
C HIS A 80 3.74 -1.00 18.42
N ARG A 81 4.65 -0.75 17.47
CA ARG A 81 6.03 -1.29 17.48
C ARG A 81 6.08 -2.81 17.46
N HIS A 82 5.17 -3.45 16.72
CA HIS A 82 5.15 -4.90 16.50
C HIS A 82 5.90 -5.32 15.24
N ILE A 83 6.26 -4.37 14.36
CA ILE A 83 6.91 -4.63 13.09
C ILE A 83 8.39 -4.25 13.16
N LEU A 84 9.22 -5.10 12.56
CA LEU A 84 10.64 -4.90 12.36
C LEU A 84 10.91 -4.83 10.85
N VAL A 85 11.76 -3.89 10.46
CA VAL A 85 12.33 -3.83 9.10
C VAL A 85 13.84 -3.96 9.25
N ASN A 86 14.44 -4.99 8.65
CA ASN A 86 15.85 -5.33 8.80
C ASN A 86 16.27 -5.38 10.28
N ASP A 87 15.47 -6.08 11.10
CA ASP A 87 15.62 -6.24 12.56
C ASP A 87 15.54 -4.95 13.40
N ARG A 88 15.17 -3.81 12.80
CA ARG A 88 14.96 -2.54 13.50
C ARG A 88 13.47 -2.24 13.63
N ILE A 89 13.07 -1.71 14.79
CA ILE A 89 11.69 -1.30 15.03
C ILE A 89 11.33 -0.12 14.14
N VAL A 90 10.23 -0.25 13.39
CA VAL A 90 9.65 0.83 12.60
C VAL A 90 8.21 1.04 13.05
N ASP A 91 7.90 2.25 13.54
CA ASP A 91 6.58 2.65 14.03
C ASP A 91 5.85 3.66 13.12
N VAL A 92 6.35 3.85 11.90
CA VAL A 92 5.78 4.77 10.92
C VAL A 92 5.11 4.00 9.78
N PRO A 93 3.77 4.00 9.65
CA PRO A 93 3.05 3.29 8.57
C PRO A 93 3.43 3.76 7.17
N SER A 94 3.76 5.06 7.04
CA SER A 94 4.22 5.66 5.80
C SER A 94 5.70 5.41 5.48
N TYR A 95 6.39 4.56 6.25
CA TYR A 95 7.76 4.15 5.93
C TYR A 95 7.81 3.58 4.51
N ARG A 96 8.75 4.07 3.71
CA ARG A 96 8.93 3.64 2.33
C ARG A 96 9.93 2.49 2.31
N CYS A 97 9.43 1.29 2.08
CA CYS A 97 10.27 0.12 1.95
C CYS A 97 11.10 0.19 0.66
N LYS A 98 12.28 -0.39 0.72
CA LYS A 98 13.22 -0.51 -0.39
C LYS A 98 13.27 -1.96 -0.86
N SER A 99 13.83 -2.16 -2.05
CA SER A 99 14.18 -3.52 -2.47
C SER A 99 15.17 -4.12 -1.47
N LYS A 100 15.02 -5.43 -1.25
CA LYS A 100 15.74 -6.25 -0.27
C LYS A 100 15.41 -5.97 1.20
N ASP A 101 14.44 -5.11 1.50
CA ASP A 101 13.98 -4.95 2.89
C ASP A 101 13.29 -6.25 3.36
N ILE A 102 13.69 -6.68 4.56
CA ILE A 102 13.12 -7.82 5.26
C ILE A 102 12.16 -7.30 6.32
N ILE A 103 10.89 -7.70 6.24
CA ILE A 103 9.83 -7.29 7.15
C ILE A 103 9.49 -8.48 8.04
N THR A 104 9.64 -8.32 9.35
CA THR A 104 9.35 -9.38 10.33
C THR A 104 8.49 -8.83 11.46
N VAL A 105 7.84 -9.75 12.17
CA VAL A 105 7.10 -9.43 13.39
C VAL A 105 8.02 -9.60 14.59
N ARG A 106 7.95 -8.66 15.53
CA ARG A 106 8.72 -8.67 16.77
C ARG A 106 8.43 -9.95 17.55
N ASN A 107 9.47 -10.57 18.10
CA ASN A 107 9.35 -11.79 18.89
C ASN A 107 8.76 -11.51 20.29
N ARG A 108 7.44 -11.25 20.33
CA ARG A 108 6.64 -11.08 21.54
C ARG A 108 5.29 -11.78 21.34
N PRO A 109 4.75 -12.45 22.38
CA PRO A 109 3.49 -13.17 22.26
C PRO A 109 2.33 -12.26 21.84
N THR A 110 2.29 -11.02 22.33
CA THR A 110 1.28 -10.02 21.93
C THR A 110 1.32 -9.70 20.44
N SER A 111 2.53 -9.54 19.88
CA SER A 111 2.75 -9.25 18.46
C SER A 111 2.42 -10.46 17.58
N LEU A 112 2.85 -11.65 17.97
CA LEU A 112 2.62 -12.89 17.23
C LEU A 112 1.14 -13.29 17.23
N ASN A 113 0.46 -13.17 18.38
CA ASN A 113 -0.95 -13.52 18.49
C ASN A 113 -1.84 -12.59 17.65
N GLY A 114 -1.51 -11.30 17.55
CA GLY A 114 -2.25 -10.37 16.69
C GLY A 114 -2.21 -10.77 15.21
N VAL A 115 -1.04 -11.19 14.73
CA VAL A 115 -0.84 -11.59 13.35
C VAL A 115 -1.41 -12.98 13.06
N LYS A 116 -1.23 -13.96 13.97
CA LYS A 116 -1.82 -15.30 13.84
C LYS A 116 -3.35 -15.30 13.82
N ARG A 117 -3.98 -14.47 14.66
CA ARG A 117 -5.46 -14.31 14.71
C ARG A 117 -6.07 -13.81 13.40
N THR A 118 -5.27 -13.19 12.54
CA THR A 118 -5.76 -12.73 11.25
C THR A 118 -6.15 -13.92 10.35
N GLY A 119 -5.64 -15.14 10.60
CA GLY A 119 -6.01 -16.37 9.88
C GLY A 119 -5.58 -16.41 8.40
N ILE A 120 -5.12 -15.29 7.85
CA ILE A 120 -4.70 -15.15 6.44
C ILE A 120 -3.39 -15.90 6.15
N ILE A 121 -2.53 -16.06 7.16
CA ILE A 121 -1.27 -16.82 7.03
C ILE A 121 -1.55 -18.32 6.83
N GLU A 122 -2.60 -18.84 7.48
CA GLU A 122 -2.95 -20.27 7.46
C GLU A 122 -3.90 -20.64 6.31
N SER A 123 -4.75 -19.70 5.88
CA SER A 123 -5.79 -19.94 4.86
C SER A 123 -5.32 -19.76 3.40
N SER A 124 -4.01 -19.64 3.16
CA SER A 124 -3.42 -19.70 1.82
C SER A 124 -4.10 -18.80 0.77
N ARG A 125 -3.88 -17.48 0.86
CA ARG A 125 -3.94 -16.59 -0.31
C ARG A 125 -2.61 -16.58 -1.09
N GLY A 126 -1.99 -17.75 -1.29
CA GLY A 126 -0.76 -17.88 -2.09
C GLY A 126 -0.90 -17.33 -3.52
N SER A 127 -2.12 -17.10 -4.00
CA SER A 127 -2.45 -16.56 -5.32
C SER A 127 -2.60 -15.02 -5.37
N GLN A 128 -2.46 -14.29 -4.25
CA GLN A 128 -2.77 -12.84 -4.19
C GLN A 128 -1.60 -11.97 -3.70
N ILE A 129 -0.43 -12.55 -3.47
CA ILE A 129 0.76 -11.76 -3.11
C ILE A 129 1.34 -11.19 -4.41
N PRO A 130 1.50 -9.85 -4.53
CA PRO A 130 2.10 -9.25 -5.71
C PRO A 130 3.52 -9.74 -5.97
N ASP A 131 3.93 -9.85 -7.24
CA ASP A 131 5.24 -10.35 -7.69
C ASP A 131 6.46 -9.66 -7.04
N HIS A 132 6.29 -8.44 -6.56
CA HIS A 132 7.37 -7.67 -5.94
C HIS A 132 7.61 -8.05 -4.46
N LEU A 133 6.78 -8.92 -3.89
CA LEU A 133 6.85 -9.39 -2.51
C LEU A 133 7.00 -10.90 -2.44
N THR A 134 7.60 -11.37 -1.36
CA THR A 134 7.65 -12.81 -1.05
C THR A 134 7.35 -12.99 0.43
N PHE A 135 6.50 -13.97 0.72
CA PHE A 135 6.17 -14.34 2.09
C PHE A 135 6.81 -15.68 2.43
N SER A 136 7.38 -15.76 3.62
CA SER A 136 8.00 -16.95 4.17
C SER A 136 7.72 -17.04 5.67
N LEU A 137 7.73 -18.25 6.22
CA LEU A 137 7.75 -18.46 7.66
C LEU A 137 9.19 -18.74 8.07
N SER A 138 9.66 -18.06 9.12
CA SER A 138 10.93 -18.38 9.76
C SER A 138 10.83 -19.65 10.59
N GLU A 139 11.97 -20.21 11.01
CA GLU A 139 12.07 -21.43 11.83
C GLU A 139 11.21 -21.34 13.12
N ASP A 140 11.12 -20.15 13.71
CA ASP A 140 10.30 -19.88 14.91
C ASP A 140 8.80 -19.70 14.62
N ASN A 141 8.33 -20.05 13.42
CA ASN A 141 6.98 -19.81 12.93
C ASN A 141 6.58 -18.31 12.96
N ARG A 142 7.56 -17.41 12.82
CA ARG A 142 7.33 -15.97 12.69
C ARG A 142 7.18 -15.60 11.21
N PRO A 143 6.17 -14.81 10.85
CA PRO A 143 5.99 -14.39 9.47
C PRO A 143 7.09 -13.41 9.05
N LYS A 144 7.65 -13.68 7.88
CA LYS A 144 8.77 -12.94 7.27
C LYS A 144 8.42 -12.59 5.83
N GLY A 145 8.31 -11.30 5.56
CA GLY A 145 8.18 -10.75 4.22
C GLY A 145 9.52 -10.29 3.67
N LEU A 146 9.72 -10.47 2.37
CA LEU A 146 10.84 -9.90 1.61
C LEU A 146 10.29 -9.01 0.51
N VAL A 147 10.83 -7.81 0.39
CA VAL A 147 10.55 -6.91 -0.74
C VAL A 147 11.59 -7.19 -1.83
N ASN A 148 11.23 -7.88 -2.90
CA ASN A 148 12.19 -8.28 -3.94
C ASN A 148 12.65 -7.10 -4.79
N LYS A 149 11.68 -6.35 -5.30
CA LYS A 149 11.86 -5.24 -6.25
C LYS A 149 10.88 -4.13 -5.93
N THR A 150 11.07 -2.98 -6.57
CA THR A 150 10.05 -1.92 -6.55
C THR A 150 8.83 -2.39 -7.31
N ALA A 151 7.64 -2.06 -6.80
CA ALA A 151 6.38 -2.37 -7.48
C ALA A 151 6.38 -1.82 -8.92
N THR A 152 5.88 -2.61 -9.86
CA THR A 152 5.61 -2.21 -11.24
C THR A 152 4.13 -1.86 -11.36
N ARG A 153 3.74 -1.17 -12.45
CA ARG A 153 2.31 -0.84 -12.67
C ARG A 153 1.44 -2.10 -12.78
N GLU A 154 2.01 -3.18 -13.31
CA GLU A 154 1.37 -4.48 -13.51
C GLU A 154 1.14 -5.22 -12.19
N SER A 155 2.01 -5.04 -11.20
CA SER A 155 1.85 -5.68 -9.89
C SER A 155 0.80 -5.01 -8.98
N ILE A 156 0.19 -3.92 -9.43
CA ILE A 156 -0.78 -3.14 -8.63
C ILE A 156 -2.20 -3.54 -9.03
N ASP A 157 -2.91 -4.19 -8.11
CA ASP A 157 -4.29 -4.64 -8.28
C ASP A 157 -5.30 -3.49 -8.05
N LEU A 158 -5.12 -2.40 -8.80
CA LEU A 158 -5.98 -1.23 -8.73
C LEU A 158 -6.30 -0.74 -10.15
N ASN A 159 -7.56 -0.95 -10.55
CA ASN A 159 -8.06 -0.48 -11.84
C ASN A 159 -8.44 1.01 -11.77
N ILE A 160 -7.45 1.89 -11.95
CA ILE A 160 -7.59 3.35 -11.99
C ILE A 160 -6.78 3.89 -13.15
N ASN A 161 -7.30 4.94 -13.80
CA ASN A 161 -6.53 5.76 -14.74
C ASN A 161 -5.66 6.76 -13.96
N GLU A 162 -4.38 6.46 -13.79
CA GLU A 162 -3.41 7.32 -13.10
C GLU A 162 -3.29 8.72 -13.71
N LEU A 163 -3.46 8.88 -15.03
CA LEU A 163 -3.32 10.17 -15.71
C LEU A 163 -4.41 11.14 -15.24
N SER A 164 -5.62 10.63 -14.98
CA SER A 164 -6.73 11.44 -14.44
C SER A 164 -6.40 12.05 -13.07
N VAL A 165 -5.62 11.34 -12.24
CA VAL A 165 -5.17 11.85 -10.93
C VAL A 165 -4.12 12.93 -11.11
N VAL A 166 -3.16 12.74 -12.02
CA VAL A 166 -2.13 13.74 -12.33
C VAL A 166 -2.77 15.03 -12.86
N GLU A 167 -3.74 14.90 -13.78
CA GLU A 167 -4.44 16.01 -14.39
C GLU A 167 -5.35 16.76 -13.39
N TYR A 168 -5.92 16.06 -12.41
CA TYR A 168 -6.65 16.70 -11.31
C TYR A 168 -5.75 17.68 -10.55
N TYR A 169 -4.53 17.25 -10.20
CA TYR A 169 -3.60 18.07 -9.44
C TYR A 169 -2.83 19.09 -10.29
N SER A 170 -2.83 19.01 -11.62
CA SER A 170 -2.19 20.03 -12.46
C SER A 170 -3.06 21.27 -12.58
N ARG A 171 -4.39 21.10 -12.64
CA ARG A 171 -5.35 22.21 -12.73
C ARG A 171 -5.64 22.93 -11.41
N LYS A 172 -5.26 22.32 -10.28
CA LYS A 172 -5.39 22.90 -8.93
C LYS A 172 -4.10 23.52 -8.40
N ALA A 173 -2.99 23.34 -9.11
CA ALA A 173 -1.67 23.85 -8.72
C ALA A 173 -1.42 25.23 -9.30
#